data_AF-A0A4Q2DH49-F1
#
_entry.id   AF-A0A4Q2DH49-F1
#
_cell.length_a   1.000
_cell.length_b   1.000
_cell.length_c   1.000
_cell.angle_alpha   90.00
_cell.angle_beta   90.00
_cell.angle_gamma   90.00
#
_symmetry.space_group_name_H-M   'P 1'
#
loop_
_entity.id
_entity.type
_entity.pdbx_description
1 polymer ?
#
loop_
_entity_poly.entity_id
_entity_poly.type
_entity_poly.pdbx_seq_one_letter_code
_entity_poly.pdbx_strand_id
1 'polypeptide(L)'
;MKLITDEELANLIKAPDQVSSKDYVVIDVRDTDFVGGNIRGAVNEPLTTLEGENIENLSKVPSGRGPTAAAKYEEARKALYPDEPESSASQIAVLQGGFMQFQSRYKDDSDLVEDWDAEKWGTDKDDQGGQHP
;
A
#
# COMPACT_ATOMS: atom_id res chain seq x y z
N MET A 1 5.06 13.83 -7.11
CA MET A 1 4.56 12.52 -6.65
C MET A 1 3.24 12.21 -7.35
N LYS A 2 3.16 11.08 -8.06
CA LYS A 2 1.97 10.62 -8.77
C LYS A 2 1.04 9.87 -7.80
N LEU A 3 -0.26 9.91 -8.04
CA LEU A 3 -1.24 9.04 -7.36
C LEU A 3 -1.67 7.94 -8.35
N ILE A 4 -1.94 6.76 -7.81
CA ILE A 4 -2.56 5.64 -8.54
C ILE A 4 -3.84 5.24 -7.81
N THR A 5 -4.91 5.03 -8.55
CA THR A 5 -6.19 4.57 -7.99
C THR A 5 -6.16 3.06 -7.73
N ASP A 6 -7.12 2.59 -6.94
CA ASP A 6 -7.34 1.16 -6.68
C ASP A 6 -7.61 0.37 -7.97
N GLU A 7 -8.38 0.93 -8.90
CA GLU A 7 -8.68 0.35 -10.20
C GLU A 7 -7.48 0.31 -11.14
N GLU A 8 -6.70 1.40 -11.21
CA GLU A 8 -5.47 1.42 -12.02
C GLU A 8 -4.46 0.39 -11.52
N LEU A 9 -4.30 0.25 -10.20
CA LEU A 9 -3.42 -0.76 -9.63
C LEU A 9 -3.94 -2.18 -9.88
N ALA A 10 -5.23 -2.42 -9.74
CA ALA A 10 -5.83 -3.73 -10.02
C ALA A 10 -5.63 -4.12 -11.50
N ASN A 11 -5.83 -3.19 -12.42
CA ASN A 11 -5.58 -3.40 -13.85
C ASN A 11 -4.10 -3.66 -14.14
N LEU A 12 -3.19 -2.95 -13.47
CA LEU A 12 -1.74 -3.18 -13.58
C LEU A 12 -1.36 -4.60 -13.14
N ILE A 13 -1.89 -5.06 -11.99
CA ILE A 13 -1.59 -6.40 -11.46
C ILE A 13 -2.11 -7.51 -12.38
N LYS A 14 -3.27 -7.29 -13.00
CA LYS A 14 -3.91 -8.28 -13.90
C LYS A 14 -3.40 -8.22 -15.34
N ALA A 15 -2.59 -7.22 -15.70
CA ALA A 15 -2.08 -7.08 -17.04
C ALA A 15 -1.08 -8.23 -17.35
N PRO A 16 -1.32 -9.03 -18.40
CA PRO A 16 -0.54 -10.24 -18.66
C PRO A 16 0.92 -9.95 -19.08
N ASP A 17 1.20 -8.72 -19.50
CA ASP A 17 2.51 -8.22 -19.90
C ASP A 17 3.25 -7.44 -18.80
N GLN A 18 2.66 -7.32 -17.61
CA GLN A 18 3.24 -6.63 -16.46
C GLN A 18 3.70 -7.66 -15.43
N VAL A 19 5.00 -7.78 -15.25
CA VAL A 19 5.59 -8.76 -14.34
C VAL A 19 5.98 -8.07 -13.03
N SER A 20 5.36 -8.49 -11.93
CA SER A 20 5.76 -8.05 -10.58
C SER A 20 7.26 -8.33 -10.34
N SER A 21 7.92 -7.42 -9.63
CA SER A 21 9.37 -7.42 -9.36
C SER A 21 10.27 -7.18 -10.57
N LYS A 22 9.70 -6.94 -11.77
CA LYS A 22 10.45 -6.55 -12.97
C LYS A 22 9.94 -5.23 -13.53
N ASP A 23 8.65 -5.16 -13.81
CA ASP A 23 8.01 -4.00 -14.45
C ASP A 23 7.37 -3.06 -13.40
N TYR A 24 6.91 -3.62 -12.28
CA TYR A 24 6.44 -2.86 -11.12
C TYR A 24 6.72 -3.60 -9.81
N VAL A 25 6.68 -2.87 -8.69
CA VAL A 25 6.71 -3.43 -7.34
C VAL A 25 5.74 -2.66 -6.46
N VAL A 26 4.96 -3.38 -5.64
CA VAL A 26 4.11 -2.78 -4.61
C VAL A 26 4.87 -2.85 -3.30
N ILE A 27 5.16 -1.68 -2.72
CA ILE A 27 5.81 -1.57 -1.41
C ILE A 27 4.76 -1.22 -0.37
N ASP A 28 4.48 -2.16 0.53
CA ASP A 28 3.55 -1.95 1.63
C ASP A 28 4.30 -1.50 2.88
N VAL A 29 4.07 -0.24 3.25
CA VAL A 29 4.81 0.44 4.33
C VAL A 29 4.09 0.39 5.67
N ARG A 30 3.06 -0.47 5.79
CA ARG A 30 2.38 -0.75 7.07
C ARG A 30 3.32 -1.50 8.01
N ASP A 31 3.07 -1.32 9.31
CA ASP A 31 3.83 -1.94 10.38
C ASP A 31 3.09 -3.19 10.86
N THR A 32 2.64 -3.20 12.11
CA THR A 32 1.90 -4.33 12.70
C THR A 32 0.53 -4.56 12.06
N ASP A 33 -0.04 -3.54 11.40
CA ASP A 33 -1.31 -3.60 10.68
C ASP A 33 -1.16 -4.06 9.21
N PHE A 34 0.01 -4.57 8.82
CA PHE A 34 0.18 -5.33 7.58
C PHE A 34 -0.54 -6.68 7.65
N VAL A 35 -0.50 -7.36 8.80
CA VAL A 35 -1.03 -8.72 8.96
C VAL A 35 -2.56 -8.72 8.93
N GLY A 36 -3.13 -9.63 8.15
CA GLY A 36 -4.58 -9.78 7.98
C GLY A 36 -5.04 -9.47 6.56
N GLY A 37 -4.13 -9.07 5.68
CA GLY A 37 -4.36 -8.97 4.25
C GLY A 37 -3.42 -7.97 3.63
N ASN A 38 -2.96 -8.25 2.42
CA ASN A 38 -2.14 -7.35 1.63
C ASN A 38 -2.41 -7.48 0.14
N ILE A 39 -1.93 -6.49 -0.62
CA ILE A 39 -1.96 -6.55 -2.08
C ILE A 39 -1.04 -7.68 -2.51
N ARG A 40 -1.51 -8.49 -3.48
CA ARG A 40 -0.80 -9.67 -3.95
C ARG A 40 0.61 -9.33 -4.43
N GLY A 41 1.61 -10.02 -3.88
CA GLY A 41 3.01 -9.83 -4.24
C GLY A 41 3.61 -8.51 -3.74
N ALA A 42 2.97 -7.84 -2.78
CA ALA A 42 3.54 -6.69 -2.12
C ALA A 42 4.74 -7.10 -1.24
N VAL A 43 5.78 -6.27 -1.24
CA VAL A 43 6.90 -6.39 -0.31
C VAL A 43 6.60 -5.51 0.89
N ASN A 44 6.59 -6.10 2.09
CA ASN A 44 6.40 -5.33 3.32
C ASN A 44 7.72 -4.67 3.75
N GLU A 45 7.78 -3.35 3.63
CA GLU A 45 8.91 -2.52 4.07
C GLU A 45 8.36 -1.43 5.00
N PRO A 46 8.17 -1.73 6.30
CA PRO A 46 7.49 -0.83 7.23
C PRO A 46 8.18 0.54 7.31
N LEU A 47 7.42 1.64 7.32
CA LEU A 47 8.02 2.98 7.35
C LEU A 47 8.92 3.20 8.58
N THR A 48 8.67 2.50 9.67
CA THR A 48 9.46 2.56 10.90
C THR A 48 10.90 2.04 10.73
N THR A 49 11.13 1.08 9.82
CA THR A 49 12.47 0.59 9.50
C THR A 49 13.29 1.65 8.76
N LEU A 50 12.61 2.57 8.07
CA LEU A 50 13.24 3.70 7.38
C LEU A 50 13.56 4.88 8.31
N GLU A 51 13.08 4.87 9.56
CA GLU A 51 13.13 6.04 10.48
C GLU A 51 13.89 5.82 11.78
N GLY A 52 14.47 4.64 12.03
CA GLY A 52 15.21 4.42 13.26
C GLY A 52 14.37 4.54 14.55
N GLU A 53 13.12 4.06 14.51
CA GLU A 53 12.24 3.84 15.67
C GLU A 53 11.60 5.10 16.29
N ASN A 54 10.53 5.64 15.68
CA ASN A 54 9.53 6.41 16.45
C ASN A 54 8.10 6.34 15.87
N ILE A 55 7.40 5.25 16.20
CA ILE A 55 6.08 4.88 15.68
C ILE A 55 4.99 5.91 16.03
N GLU A 56 5.08 6.55 17.21
CA GLU A 56 4.06 7.49 17.69
C GLU A 56 4.03 8.83 16.95
N ASN A 57 5.13 9.21 16.29
CA ASN A 57 5.22 10.45 15.53
C ASN A 57 4.79 10.28 14.08
N LEU A 58 4.93 9.07 13.51
CA LEU A 58 4.53 8.75 12.14
C LEU A 58 3.00 8.72 11.96
N SER A 59 2.25 8.33 13.00
CA SER A 59 0.78 8.39 13.01
C SER A 59 0.23 9.82 13.01
N LYS A 60 1.05 10.82 13.35
CA LYS A 60 0.69 12.24 13.42
C LYS A 60 1.07 13.01 12.15
N VAL A 61 1.72 12.38 11.17
CA VAL A 61 2.09 13.04 9.91
C VAL A 61 0.81 13.23 9.07
N PRO A 62 0.43 14.48 8.74
CA PRO A 62 -0.83 14.79 8.04
C PRO A 62 -0.99 14.10 6.68
N SER A 63 0.12 13.66 6.09
CA SER A 63 0.19 13.10 4.74
C SER A 63 -0.01 11.58 4.68
N GLY A 64 -0.09 10.87 5.81
CA GLY A 64 -0.16 9.40 5.84
C GLY A 64 1.17 8.69 5.47
N ARG A 65 1.30 7.41 5.84
CA ARG A 65 2.55 6.63 5.69
C ARG A 65 3.04 6.51 4.24
N GLY A 66 2.12 6.33 3.28
CA GLY A 66 2.43 6.18 1.85
C GLY A 66 3.16 7.39 1.25
N PRO A 67 2.61 8.61 1.33
CA PRO A 67 3.28 9.83 0.88
C PRO A 67 4.64 10.08 1.55
N THR A 68 4.75 9.83 2.85
CA THR A 68 6.03 9.97 3.56
C THR A 68 7.09 8.99 3.06
N ALA A 69 6.73 7.72 2.86
CA ALA A 69 7.65 6.72 2.31
C ALA A 69 8.09 7.08 0.88
N ALA A 70 7.15 7.50 0.03
CA ALA A 70 7.46 7.91 -1.35
C ALA A 70 8.45 9.09 -1.40
N ALA A 71 8.24 10.10 -0.56
CA ALA A 71 9.15 11.25 -0.48
C ALA A 71 10.57 10.84 -0.04
N LYS A 72 10.68 9.95 0.96
CA LYS A 72 11.99 9.46 1.44
C LYS A 72 12.71 8.60 0.42
N TYR A 73 11.98 7.73 -0.27
CA TYR A 73 12.57 6.94 -1.34
C TYR A 73 13.09 7.85 -2.46
N GLU A 74 12.34 8.89 -2.84
CA GLU A 74 12.80 9.87 -3.82
C GLU A 74 14.06 10.61 -3.37
N GLU A 75 14.14 11.03 -2.09
CA GLU A 75 15.32 11.68 -1.51
C GLU A 75 16.53 10.72 -1.50
N ALA A 76 16.35 9.49 -1.00
CA ALA A 76 17.41 8.48 -0.94
C ALA A 76 17.91 8.11 -2.35
N ARG A 77 17.02 7.96 -3.33
CA ARG A 77 17.39 7.69 -4.72
C ARG A 77 18.24 8.81 -5.30
N LYS A 78 17.82 10.08 -5.11
CA LYS A 78 18.59 11.25 -5.60
C LYS A 78 19.96 11.35 -4.94
N ALA A 79 20.08 10.97 -3.66
CA ALA A 79 21.36 10.94 -2.96
C ALA A 79 22.29 9.83 -3.48
N LEU A 80 21.75 8.65 -3.80
CA LEU A 80 22.51 7.50 -4.31
C LEU A 80 22.88 7.65 -5.80
N TYR A 81 22.02 8.29 -6.58
CA TYR A 81 22.15 8.45 -8.03
C TYR A 81 21.97 9.91 -8.44
N PRO A 82 22.87 10.84 -8.03
CA PRO A 82 22.71 12.27 -8.25
C PRO A 82 22.76 12.68 -9.73
N ASP A 83 23.39 11.86 -10.58
CA ASP A 83 23.52 12.10 -12.02
C ASP A 83 22.48 11.30 -12.85
N GLU A 84 21.54 10.58 -12.22
CA GLU A 84 20.49 9.85 -12.94
C GLU A 84 19.56 10.83 -13.65
N PRO A 85 19.39 10.73 -14.98
CA PRO A 85 18.43 11.56 -15.68
C PRO A 85 17.01 11.15 -15.29
N GLU A 86 16.15 12.14 -15.04
CA GLU A 86 14.73 11.92 -14.68
C GLU A 86 13.95 11.05 -15.68
N SER A 87 14.40 10.95 -16.93
CA SER A 87 13.80 10.07 -17.95
C SER A 87 14.10 8.58 -17.74
N SER A 88 15.15 8.24 -16.99
CA SER A 88 15.55 6.87 -16.66
C SER A 88 15.12 6.47 -15.24
N ALA A 89 14.74 7.46 -14.44
CA ALA A 89 14.28 7.27 -13.07
C ALA A 89 12.98 6.45 -13.01
N SER A 90 12.90 5.55 -12.03
CA SER A 90 11.67 4.81 -11.75
C SER A 90 10.51 5.75 -11.39
N GLN A 91 9.33 5.49 -11.94
CA GLN A 91 8.13 6.23 -11.60
C GLN A 91 7.61 5.80 -10.22
N ILE A 92 7.38 6.78 -9.34
CA ILE A 92 6.86 6.55 -7.97
C ILE A 92 5.41 7.01 -7.94
N ALA A 93 4.51 6.12 -7.51
CA ALA A 93 3.11 6.43 -7.29
C ALA A 93 2.67 5.97 -5.89
N VAL A 94 1.75 6.72 -5.29
CA VAL A 94 1.12 6.35 -4.02
C VAL A 94 -0.31 5.89 -4.28
N LEU A 95 -0.67 4.73 -3.72
CA LEU A 95 -2.03 4.20 -3.79
C LEU A 95 -3.00 5.10 -3.04
N GLN A 96 -3.96 5.66 -3.77
CA GLN A 96 -5.03 6.47 -3.21
C GLN A 96 -5.91 5.62 -2.28
N GLY A 97 -6.19 6.12 -1.07
CA GLY A 97 -6.98 5.41 -0.06
C GLY A 97 -6.28 4.21 0.60
N GLY A 98 -5.07 3.86 0.15
CA GLY A 98 -4.26 2.78 0.70
C GLY A 98 -4.93 1.41 0.64
N PHE A 99 -4.40 0.47 1.44
CA PHE A 99 -4.92 -0.89 1.45
C PHE A 99 -6.36 -0.99 1.97
N MET A 100 -6.77 -0.10 2.89
CA MET A 100 -8.14 -0.06 3.44
C MET A 100 -9.21 0.04 2.34
N GLN A 101 -9.00 0.96 1.39
CA GLN A 101 -9.90 1.13 0.25
C GLN A 101 -9.74 0.00 -0.77
N PHE A 102 -8.51 -0.47 -1.00
CA PHE A 102 -8.26 -1.53 -1.97
C PHE A 102 -8.92 -2.85 -1.55
N GLN A 103 -8.75 -3.28 -0.30
CA GLN A 103 -9.33 -4.53 0.20
C GLN A 103 -10.85 -4.47 0.26
N SER A 104 -11.47 -3.32 0.53
CA SER A 104 -12.94 -3.23 0.60
C SER A 104 -13.59 -3.54 -0.74
N ARG A 105 -12.88 -3.30 -1.86
CA ARG A 105 -13.33 -3.59 -3.22
C ARG A 105 -12.86 -4.95 -3.75
N TYR A 106 -11.67 -5.40 -3.35
CA TYR A 106 -11.00 -6.55 -4.00
C TYR A 106 -10.66 -7.71 -3.06
N LYS A 107 -11.07 -7.70 -1.78
CA LYS A 107 -10.79 -8.78 -0.82
C LYS A 107 -11.17 -10.19 -1.28
N ASP A 108 -12.20 -10.30 -2.12
CA ASP A 108 -12.70 -11.59 -2.62
C ASP A 108 -11.98 -12.06 -3.90
N ASP A 109 -10.99 -11.28 -4.37
CA ASP A 109 -10.19 -11.56 -5.56
C ASP A 109 -8.76 -11.95 -5.17
N SER A 110 -8.49 -13.27 -5.20
CA SER A 110 -7.18 -13.83 -4.80
C SER A 110 -6.03 -13.45 -5.74
N ASP A 111 -6.30 -12.91 -6.92
CA ASP A 111 -5.26 -12.39 -7.82
C ASP A 111 -4.85 -10.96 -7.44
N LEU A 112 -5.60 -10.29 -6.56
CA LEU A 112 -5.35 -8.92 -6.13
C LEU A 112 -5.03 -8.80 -4.64
N VAL A 113 -5.64 -9.62 -3.80
CA VAL A 113 -5.46 -9.62 -2.35
C VAL A 113 -5.04 -11.02 -1.90
N GLU A 114 -4.02 -11.10 -1.05
CA GLU A 114 -3.60 -12.33 -0.40
C GLU A 114 -3.62 -12.18 1.12
N ASP A 115 -3.61 -13.32 1.83
CA ASP A 115 -3.62 -13.41 3.29
C ASP A 115 -4.77 -12.64 3.98
N TRP A 116 -5.90 -12.45 3.29
CA TRP A 116 -7.06 -11.76 3.83
C TRP A 116 -7.72 -12.56 4.95
N ASP A 117 -7.85 -11.94 6.12
CA ASP A 117 -8.34 -12.56 7.35
C ASP A 117 -9.68 -11.97 7.77
N ALA A 118 -10.75 -12.73 7.51
CA ALA A 118 -12.12 -12.35 7.84
C ALA A 118 -12.33 -12.05 9.33
N GLU A 119 -11.57 -12.65 10.25
CA GLU A 119 -11.75 -12.40 11.68
C GLU A 119 -11.18 -11.05 12.09
N LYS A 120 -10.12 -10.61 11.41
CA LYS A 120 -9.51 -9.28 11.62
C LYS A 120 -10.31 -8.14 11.00
N TRP A 121 -10.96 -8.41 9.86
CA TRP A 121 -11.76 -7.41 9.13
C TRP A 121 -13.25 -7.46 9.48
N GLY A 122 -13.74 -8.57 10.01
CA GLY A 122 -15.16 -8.86 10.22
C GLY A 122 -15.75 -8.36 11.53
N THR A 123 -15.18 -7.34 12.16
CA THR A 123 -15.79 -6.73 13.36
C THR A 123 -16.93 -5.76 13.05
N ASP A 124 -17.25 -5.49 11.79
CA ASP A 124 -18.53 -4.87 11.42
C ASP A 124 -19.58 -5.96 11.17
N LYS A 125 -19.92 -6.71 12.23
CA LYS A 125 -21.16 -7.48 12.22
C LYS A 125 -22.31 -6.53 12.48
N ASP A 126 -23.02 -6.19 11.41
CA ASP A 126 -24.49 -6.08 11.36
C ASP A 126 -25.18 -6.04 12.74
N ASP A 127 -25.25 -4.86 13.36
CA ASP A 127 -26.26 -4.59 14.39
C ASP A 127 -27.59 -4.32 13.66
N GLN A 128 -28.20 -5.37 13.12
CA GLN A 128 -29.63 -5.38 12.83
C GLN A 128 -30.40 -5.41 14.17
N GLY A 129 -30.32 -4.31 14.92
CA GLY A 129 -31.18 -4.00 16.06
C GLY A 129 -32.59 -3.63 15.60
N GLY A 130 -33.26 -4.58 14.93
CA GLY A 130 -34.58 -4.42 14.34
C GLY A 130 -35.51 -5.55 14.75
N GLN A 131 -35.78 -5.69 16.05
CA GLN A 131 -36.97 -6.39 16.55
C GLN A 131 -37.56 -5.60 17.72
N HIS A 132 -38.52 -4.74 17.38
CA HIS A 132 -39.54 -4.26 18.30
C HIS A 132 -40.53 -5.40 18.58
N PRO A 133 -40.69 -5.87 19.83
CA PRO A 133 -41.99 -6.33 20.31
C PRO A 133 -42.94 -5.15 20.56
#